data_AF-A0A9E1PRF9-F1
#
_entry.id   AF-A0A9E1PRF9-F1
#
_cell.length_a   1.000
_cell.length_b   1.000
_cell.length_c   1.000
_cell.angle_alpha   90.00
_cell.angle_beta   90.00
_cell.angle_gamma   90.00
#
_symmetry.space_group_name_H-M   'P 1'
#
loop_
_entity.id
_entity.type
_entity.pdbx_description
1 polymer ?
#
loop_
_entity_poly.entity_id
_entity_poly.type
_entity_poly.pdbx_seq_one_letter_code
_entity_poly.pdbx_strand_id
1 'polypeptide(L)' 'MTTNTEIWRCASLLVEKYGEMARNGAAIKADELAQRGDTEGRFVWLKVTRAVEELLDEQVPVTATRH' A
#
# COMPACT_ATOMS: atom_id res chain seq x y z
N MET A 1 -15.91 -9.50 -2.32
CA MET A 1 -15.80 -8.30 -3.19
C MET A 1 -15.24 -7.16 -2.36
N THR A 2 -13.91 -7.10 -2.21
CA THR A 2 -13.26 -5.97 -1.54
C THR A 2 -13.50 -4.72 -2.38
N THR A 3 -14.18 -3.75 -1.81
CA THR A 3 -14.47 -2.49 -2.50
C THR A 3 -13.21 -1.65 -2.58
N ASN A 4 -13.05 -0.86 -3.66
CA ASN A 4 -11.88 0.00 -3.83
C ASN A 4 -11.67 0.90 -2.59
N THR A 5 -12.75 1.36 -1.95
CA THR A 5 -12.70 2.14 -0.70
C THR A 5 -11.99 1.43 0.45
N GLU A 6 -12.17 0.12 0.62
CA GLU A 6 -11.50 -0.65 1.67
C GLU A 6 -10.00 -0.77 1.41
N ILE A 7 -9.60 -0.89 0.14
CA ILE A 7 -8.19 -0.90 -0.29
C ILE A 7 -7.52 0.43 0.08
N TRP A 8 -8.14 1.56 -0.27
CA TRP A 8 -7.64 2.89 0.06
C TRP A 8 -7.60 3.15 1.57
N ARG A 9 -8.61 2.69 2.31
CA ARG A 9 -8.63 2.79 3.77
C ARG A 9 -7.50 1.98 4.42
N CYS A 10 -7.26 0.77 3.93
CA CYS A 10 -6.18 -0.08 4.40
C CYS A 10 -4.81 0.54 4.09
N ALA A 11 -4.64 1.06 2.87
CA ALA A 11 -3.44 1.77 2.43
C ALA A 11 -3.17 3.01 3.30
N SER A 12 -4.20 3.82 3.57
CA SER A 12 -4.09 5.02 4.42
C SER A 12 -3.65 4.66 5.84
N LEU A 13 -4.25 3.63 6.45
CA LEU A 13 -3.85 3.17 7.78
C LEU A 13 -2.43 2.61 7.81
N LEU A 14 -2.00 1.94 6.75
CA LEU A 14 -0.62 1.45 6.62
C LEU A 14 0.36 2.61 6.56
N VAL A 15 0.07 3.62 5.75
CA VAL A 15 0.93 4.83 5.64
C VAL A 15 0.94 5.61 6.95
N GLU A 16 -0.20 5.79 7.61
CA GLU A 16 -0.27 6.48 8.91
C GLU A 16 0.56 5.75 9.99
N LYS A 17 0.53 4.43 9.99
CA LYS A 17 1.19 3.62 11.03
C LYS A 17 2.67 3.32 10.74
N TYR A 18 3.03 3.14 9.48
CA TYR A 18 4.35 2.65 9.07
C TYR A 18 5.11 3.65 8.17
N GLY A 19 4.49 4.74 7.72
CA GLY A 19 5.11 5.74 6.85
C GLY A 19 5.66 5.13 5.57
N GLU A 20 6.92 5.41 5.26
CA GLU A 20 7.64 4.84 4.10
C GLU A 20 7.75 3.31 4.14
N MET A 21 7.75 2.70 5.34
CA MET A 21 7.80 1.24 5.48
C MET A 21 6.47 0.56 5.11
N ALA A 22 5.38 1.31 4.98
CA ALA A 22 4.06 0.80 4.58
C ALA A 22 4.13 0.04 3.25
N ARG A 23 4.90 0.55 2.29
CA ARG A 23 5.09 -0.07 0.97
C ARG A 23 5.73 -1.45 1.08
N ASN A 24 6.81 -1.55 1.85
CA ASN A 24 7.53 -2.80 2.07
C ASN A 24 6.64 -3.80 2.82
N GLY A 25 5.92 -3.35 3.85
CA GLY A 25 4.99 -4.21 4.60
C GLY A 25 3.85 -4.77 3.74
N ALA A 26 3.29 -3.96 2.85
CA ALA A 26 2.24 -4.39 1.92
C ALA A 26 2.75 -5.38 0.87
N ALA A 27 3.95 -5.15 0.33
CA ALA A 27 4.60 -6.07 -0.62
C ALA A 27 4.91 -7.43 0.04
N ILE A 28 5.47 -7.43 1.24
CA ILE A 28 5.77 -8.67 1.99
C ILE A 28 4.48 -9.47 2.23
N LYS A 29 3.40 -8.80 2.65
CA LYS A 29 2.08 -9.42 2.82
C LYS A 29 1.54 -10.06 1.54
N ALA A 30 1.75 -9.41 0.39
CA ALA A 30 1.35 -9.97 -0.90
C ALA A 30 2.13 -11.26 -1.21
N ASP A 31 3.43 -11.26 -0.97
CA ASP A 31 4.29 -12.42 -1.19
C ASP A 31 3.99 -13.57 -0.23
N GLU A 32 3.71 -13.29 1.04
CA GLU A 32 3.27 -14.29 2.02
C GLU A 32 1.98 -14.99 1.60
N LEU A 33 1.01 -14.24 1.07
CA LEU A 33 -0.25 -14.80 0.57
C LEU A 33 -0.03 -15.63 -0.70
N ALA A 34 0.87 -15.18 -1.57
CA ALA A 34 1.28 -15.94 -2.75
C ALA A 34 1.90 -17.30 -2.34
N GLN A 35 2.79 -17.30 -1.34
CA GLN A 35 3.41 -18.52 -0.82
C GLN A 35 2.40 -19.48 -0.18
N ARG A 36 1.33 -18.95 0.40
CA ARG A 36 0.20 -19.74 0.95
C ARG A 36 -0.74 -20.28 -0.12
N GLY A 37 -0.53 -19.93 -1.40
CA GLY A 37 -1.41 -20.29 -2.51
C GLY A 37 -2.65 -19.39 -2.64
N ASP A 38 -2.77 -18.35 -1.81
CA ASP A 38 -3.86 -17.39 -1.86
C ASP A 38 -3.58 -16.29 -2.88
N THR A 39 -3.90 -16.60 -4.14
CA THR A 39 -3.69 -15.70 -5.28
C THR A 39 -4.68 -14.53 -5.26
N GLU A 40 -5.88 -14.73 -4.72
CA GLU A 40 -6.89 -13.68 -4.60
C GLU A 40 -6.45 -12.64 -3.56
N GLY A 41 -6.01 -13.10 -2.39
CA GLY A 41 -5.42 -12.26 -1.35
C GLY A 41 -4.20 -11.49 -1.85
N ARG A 42 -3.29 -12.15 -2.58
CA ARG A 42 -2.15 -11.47 -3.23
C ARG A 42 -2.62 -10.33 -4.13
N PHE A 43 -3.64 -10.55 -4.97
CA PHE A 43 -4.13 -9.53 -5.90
C PHE A 43 -4.70 -8.32 -5.17
N VAL A 44 -5.41 -8.53 -4.06
CA VAL A 44 -5.89 -7.43 -3.20
C VAL A 44 -4.71 -6.66 -2.60
N TRP A 45 -3.70 -7.34 -2.05
CA TRP A 45 -2.54 -6.69 -1.46
C TRP A 45 -1.68 -5.93 -2.49
N LEU A 46 -1.58 -6.42 -3.73
CA LEU A 46 -0.93 -5.66 -4.81
C LEU A 46 -1.64 -4.32 -5.08
N LYS A 47 -2.99 -4.30 -5.05
CA LYS A 47 -3.75 -3.05 -5.15
C LYS A 47 -3.52 -2.14 -3.94
N VAL A 48 -3.43 -2.72 -2.74
CA VAL A 48 -3.10 -1.95 -1.51
C VAL A 48 -1.71 -1.33 -1.65
N THR A 49 -0.70 -2.08 -2.09
CA THR A 49 0.66 -1.55 -2.32
C THR A 49 0.65 -0.39 -3.30
N ARG A 50 -0.13 -0.51 -4.40
CA ARG A 50 -0.27 0.58 -5.36
C ARG A 50 -0.93 1.83 -4.76
N ALA A 51 -1.99 1.66 -4.00
CA ALA A 51 -2.63 2.77 -3.29
C ALA A 51 -1.70 3.40 -2.24
N VAL A 52 -0.90 2.59 -1.53
CA VAL A 52 0.13 3.09 -0.60
C VAL A 52 1.18 3.93 -1.32
N GLU A 53 1.66 3.48 -2.49
CA GLU A 53 2.59 4.25 -3.31
C GLU A 53 2.00 5.60 -3.72
N GLU A 54 0.76 5.61 -4.20
CA GLU A 54 0.06 6.83 -4.61
C GLU A 54 -0.15 7.77 -3.42
N LEU A 55 -0.52 7.26 -2.24
CA LEU A 55 -0.66 8.06 -1.02
C LEU A 55 0.66 8.60 -0.49
N LEU A 56 1.76 7.86 -0.64
CA LEU A 56 3.08 8.34 -0.23
C LEU A 56 3.60 9.38 -1.22
N ASP A 57 3.43 9.16 -2.52
CA ASP A 57 3.81 10.12 -3.57
C ASP A 57 3.02 11.43 -3.45
N GLU A 58 1.72 11.35 -3.15
CA GLU A 58 0.87 12.52 -2.91
C GLU A 58 1.17 13.21 -1.57
N GLN A 59 1.54 12.46 -0.54
CA GLN A 59 1.93 13.02 0.77
C GLN A 59 3.34 13.56 0.84
N VAL A 60 4.21 13.28 -0.12
CA VAL A 60 5.45 14.03 -0.30
C VAL A 60 5.08 15.25 -1.14
N PRO A 61 4.65 16.38 -0.53
CA PRO A 61 4.38 17.54 -1.33
C PRO A 61 5.74 17.99 -1.88
N VAL A 62 5.70 18.59 -3.05
CA VAL A 62 6.81 19.27 -3.73
C VAL A 62 7.41 20.46 -2.93
N THR A 63 7.31 20.47 -1.59
CA THR A 63 8.13 21.26 -0.66
C THR A 63 9.60 20.83 -0.63
N ALA A 64 10.10 20.15 -1.66
CA ALA A 64 11.48 20.36 -2.08
C ALA A 64 11.56 21.79 -2.63
N THR A 65 11.75 22.74 -1.71
CA THR A 65 12.27 24.06 -2.03
C THR A 65 13.46 23.87 -2.96
N ARG A 66 13.23 24.15 -4.24
CA ARG A 66 14.28 24.29 -5.24
C ARG A 66 15.02 25.59 -4.90
N HIS A 67 15.97 25.51 -3.97
CA HIS A 67 16.97 26.53 -3.73
C HIS A 67 18.26 26.20 -4.49
#